data_AF-A0A2G9UC32-F1
#
_entry.id   AF-A0A2G9UC32-F1
#
_cell.length_a   1.000
_cell.length_b   1.000
_cell.length_c   1.000
_cell.angle_alpha   90.00
_cell.angle_beta   90.00
_cell.angle_gamma   90.00
#
_symmetry.space_group_name_H-M   'P 1'
#
loop_
_entity.id
_entity.type
_entity.pdbx_description
1 polymer ?
#
loop_
_entity_poly.entity_id
_entity_poly.type
_entity_poly.pdbx_seq_one_letter_code
_entity_poly.pdbx_strand_id
1 'polypeptide(L)'
;MSSSSTVPENGASKYSITPLAEQDLPDMPPTQRSAASLFSLIWKCFQRKVCGLNKKTAAGLVALREKMGRIQSREDIKSVKGLGAKSFEQCAGFLTVNIDSENCSNGPVKKKKKMSIEPLDKTIVHPSQYNSARR
;
A
#
# COMPACT_ATOMS: atom_id res chain seq x y z
N MET A 1 12.62 -23.53 10.96
CA MET A 1 11.42 -24.36 11.17
C MET A 1 10.24 -23.65 10.50
N SER A 2 9.86 -24.08 9.30
CA SER A 2 8.74 -23.48 8.55
C SER A 2 7.43 -23.73 9.29
N SER A 3 6.90 -22.68 9.93
CA SER A 3 5.53 -22.69 10.43
C SER A 3 4.59 -22.63 9.22
N SER A 4 4.17 -23.80 8.75
CA SER A 4 3.05 -23.94 7.81
C SER A 4 1.82 -23.32 8.47
N SER A 5 1.48 -22.09 8.08
CA SER A 5 0.28 -21.42 8.56
C SER A 5 -0.91 -21.99 7.79
N THR A 6 -1.39 -23.16 8.20
CA THR A 6 -2.70 -23.65 7.77
C THR A 6 -3.74 -22.66 8.30
N VAL A 7 -4.31 -21.88 7.38
CA VAL A 7 -5.36 -20.90 7.69
C VAL A 7 -6.66 -21.69 7.88
N PRO A 8 -7.35 -21.57 9.02
CA PRO A 8 -8.58 -22.31 9.25
C PRO A 8 -9.69 -21.82 8.30
N GLU A 9 -10.20 -22.72 7.46
CA GLU A 9 -11.30 -22.45 6.50
C GLU A 9 -12.60 -21.97 7.19
N ASN A 10 -12.73 -22.20 8.49
CA ASN A 10 -13.92 -21.87 9.29
C ASN A 10 -14.31 -20.39 9.25
N GLY A 11 -13.40 -19.47 8.91
CA GLY A 11 -13.71 -18.05 8.74
C GLY A 11 -14.22 -17.69 7.35
N ALA A 12 -13.74 -18.36 6.30
CA ALA A 12 -14.07 -18.05 4.91
C ALA A 12 -15.51 -18.46 4.56
N SER A 13 -15.95 -19.61 5.09
CA SER A 13 -17.34 -20.10 4.95
C SER A 13 -18.36 -19.15 5.60
N LYS A 14 -18.00 -18.49 6.70
CA LYS A 14 -18.85 -17.48 7.35
C LYS A 14 -18.90 -16.17 6.58
N TYR A 15 -17.81 -15.75 5.93
CA TYR A 15 -17.76 -14.51 5.16
C TYR A 15 -18.55 -14.61 3.85
N SER A 16 -18.53 -15.75 3.15
CA SER A 16 -19.21 -15.93 1.85
C SER A 16 -20.73 -15.72 1.86
N ILE A 17 -21.36 -15.84 3.03
CA ILE A 17 -22.81 -15.66 3.27
C ILE A 17 -23.13 -14.31 3.94
N THR A 18 -22.14 -13.47 4.23
CA THR A 18 -22.40 -12.14 4.81
C THR A 18 -22.85 -11.15 3.74
N PRO A 19 -23.76 -10.20 4.06
CA PRO A 19 -24.16 -9.14 3.14
C PRO A 19 -22.98 -8.22 2.76
N LEU A 20 -21.93 -8.19 3.59
CA LEU A 20 -20.68 -7.48 3.28
C LEU A 20 -19.94 -8.10 2.08
N ALA A 21 -19.87 -9.43 2.00
CA ALA A 21 -19.22 -10.11 0.88
C ALA A 21 -20.00 -9.97 -0.44
N GLU A 22 -21.31 -9.82 -0.35
CA GLU A 22 -22.18 -9.55 -1.49
C GLU A 22 -22.01 -8.12 -2.02
N GLN A 23 -21.71 -7.16 -1.14
CA GLN A 23 -21.35 -5.79 -1.51
C GLN A 23 -19.94 -5.72 -2.12
N ASP A 24 -18.98 -6.48 -1.60
CA ASP A 24 -17.60 -6.52 -2.09
C ASP A 24 -17.46 -7.25 -3.44
N LEU A 25 -18.30 -8.27 -3.70
CA LEU A 25 -18.24 -9.16 -4.88
C LEU A 25 -19.65 -9.52 -5.39
N PRO A 26 -20.33 -8.60 -6.10
CA PRO A 26 -21.73 -8.76 -6.46
C PRO A 26 -22.01 -9.86 -7.50
N ASP A 27 -21.05 -10.17 -8.38
CA ASP A 27 -21.27 -11.04 -9.55
C ASP A 27 -20.97 -12.54 -9.29
N MET A 28 -20.34 -12.87 -8.17
CA MET A 28 -19.75 -14.19 -7.95
C MET A 28 -20.68 -15.12 -7.13
N PRO A 29 -20.80 -16.42 -7.46
CA PRO A 29 -21.58 -17.38 -6.68
C PRO A 29 -20.92 -17.69 -5.31
N PRO A 30 -21.67 -18.14 -4.29
CA PRO A 30 -21.20 -18.27 -2.89
C PRO A 30 -19.96 -19.18 -2.72
N THR A 31 -19.86 -20.23 -3.54
CA THR A 31 -18.72 -21.16 -3.57
C THR A 31 -17.45 -20.52 -4.11
N GLN A 32 -17.56 -19.55 -5.02
CA GLN A 32 -16.41 -18.78 -5.50
C GLN A 32 -16.08 -17.60 -4.58
N ARG A 33 -17.09 -17.06 -3.86
CA ARG A 33 -16.86 -16.05 -2.81
C ARG A 33 -16.01 -16.58 -1.66
N SER A 34 -16.18 -17.84 -1.25
CA SER A 34 -15.35 -18.45 -0.19
C SER A 34 -13.88 -18.60 -0.63
N ALA A 35 -13.63 -19.03 -1.87
CA ALA A 35 -12.29 -19.10 -2.46
C ALA A 35 -11.65 -17.71 -2.62
N ALA A 36 -12.40 -16.72 -3.13
CA ALA A 36 -11.94 -15.33 -3.24
C ALA A 36 -11.64 -14.72 -1.86
N SER A 37 -12.41 -15.08 -0.83
CA SER A 37 -12.15 -14.65 0.56
C SER A 37 -10.84 -15.21 1.08
N LEU A 38 -10.55 -16.50 0.87
CA LEU A 38 -9.26 -17.10 1.24
C LEU A 38 -8.10 -16.41 0.51
N PHE A 39 -8.23 -16.18 -0.79
CA PHE A 39 -7.20 -15.48 -1.56
C PHE A 39 -6.97 -14.05 -1.05
N SER A 40 -8.05 -13.30 -0.80
CA SER A 40 -7.98 -11.96 -0.20
C SER A 40 -7.38 -11.98 1.20
N LEU A 41 -7.69 -13.00 2.02
CA LEU A 41 -7.13 -13.16 3.36
C LEU A 41 -5.62 -13.47 3.32
N ILE A 42 -5.20 -14.35 2.41
CA ILE A 42 -3.81 -14.71 2.18
C ILE A 42 -3.05 -13.48 1.69
N TRP A 43 -3.60 -12.75 0.72
CA TRP A 43 -3.03 -11.51 0.20
C TRP A 43 -2.92 -10.42 1.27
N LYS A 44 -3.95 -10.25 2.10
CA LYS A 44 -3.96 -9.31 3.23
C LYS A 44 -2.94 -9.69 4.30
N CYS A 45 -2.78 -10.98 4.59
CA CYS A 45 -1.73 -11.50 5.47
C CYS A 45 -0.34 -11.32 4.87
N PHE A 46 -0.18 -11.55 3.57
CA PHE A 46 1.06 -11.34 2.83
C PHE A 46 1.49 -9.88 2.92
N GLN A 47 0.60 -8.92 2.62
CA GLN A 47 0.88 -7.50 2.76
C GLN A 47 1.24 -7.10 4.20
N ARG A 48 0.55 -7.65 5.22
CA ARG A 48 0.90 -7.40 6.63
C ARG A 48 2.30 -7.90 6.98
N LYS A 49 2.66 -9.10 6.51
CA LYS A 49 3.96 -9.73 6.77
C LYS A 49 5.11 -9.08 5.99
N VAL A 50 4.90 -8.74 4.73
CA VAL A 50 5.92 -8.25 3.80
C VAL A 50 6.12 -6.74 3.94
N CYS A 51 5.03 -5.98 4.01
CA CYS A 51 5.10 -4.52 3.99
C CYS A 51 5.06 -3.88 5.38
N GLY A 52 4.76 -4.64 6.44
CA GLY A 52 4.63 -4.10 7.80
C GLY A 52 3.56 -3.00 7.91
N LEU A 53 2.62 -2.95 6.96
CA LEU A 53 1.53 -1.97 6.91
C LEU A 53 0.52 -2.26 8.03
N ASN A 54 0.83 -1.74 9.21
CA ASN A 54 -0.02 -1.79 10.39
C ASN A 54 -0.94 -0.56 10.45
N LYS A 55 -2.01 -0.65 11.24
CA LYS A 55 -2.93 0.48 11.48
C LYS A 55 -2.18 1.76 11.92
N LYS A 56 -1.08 1.60 12.67
CA LYS A 56 -0.22 2.71 13.11
C LYS A 56 0.52 3.41 11.96
N THR A 57 1.04 2.66 10.98
CA THR A 57 1.73 3.26 9.83
C THR A 57 0.74 3.93 8.88
N ALA A 58 -0.45 3.35 8.70
CA ALA A 58 -1.54 3.98 7.95
C ALA A 58 -1.96 5.32 8.59
N ALA A 59 -2.16 5.36 9.92
CA ALA A 59 -2.45 6.60 10.64
C ALA A 59 -1.30 7.62 10.52
N GLY A 60 -0.05 7.16 10.57
CA GLY A 60 1.14 7.99 10.36
C GLY A 60 1.19 8.62 8.97
N LEU A 61 0.78 7.88 7.92
CA LEU A 61 0.72 8.37 6.55
C LEU A 61 -0.37 9.45 6.38
N VAL A 62 -1.55 9.25 6.98
CA VAL A 62 -2.63 10.25 7.00
C VAL A 62 -2.17 11.52 7.71
N ALA A 63 -1.58 11.40 8.90
CA ALA A 63 -1.05 12.55 9.65
C ALA A 63 0.07 13.29 8.89
N LEU A 64 0.90 12.58 8.11
CA LEU A 64 1.89 13.23 7.25
C LEU A 64 1.23 14.00 6.11
N ARG A 65 0.19 13.43 5.48
CA ARG A 65 -0.59 14.10 4.45
C ARG A 65 -1.27 15.36 4.98
N GLU A 66 -1.76 15.35 6.22
CA GLU A 66 -2.33 16.54 6.86
C GLU A 66 -1.26 17.62 7.15
N LYS A 67 -0.06 17.21 7.57
CA LYS A 67 1.02 18.15 7.94
C LYS A 67 1.73 18.79 6.76
N MET A 68 2.05 17.96 5.77
CA MET A 68 2.87 18.32 4.59
C MET A 68 2.00 18.62 3.37
N GLY A 69 0.74 18.19 3.37
CA GLY A 69 -0.12 18.24 2.20
C GLY A 69 0.20 17.09 1.25
N ARG A 70 0.60 17.43 0.02
CA ARG A 70 0.89 16.43 -1.02
C ARG A 70 2.27 15.82 -0.81
N ILE A 71 2.35 14.52 -0.96
CA ILE A 71 3.61 13.77 -1.01
C ILE A 71 4.23 14.02 -2.38
N GLN A 72 5.46 14.55 -2.41
CA GLN A 72 6.13 14.93 -3.66
C GLN A 72 7.22 13.93 -4.05
N SER A 73 7.75 13.16 -3.10
CA SER A 73 8.82 12.21 -3.37
C SER A 73 8.70 10.98 -2.49
N ARG A 74 9.28 9.85 -2.92
CA ARG A 74 9.33 8.63 -2.10
C ARG A 74 10.07 8.84 -0.77
N GLU A 75 10.98 9.81 -0.72
CA GLU A 75 11.68 10.21 0.52
C GLU A 75 10.76 10.79 1.59
N ASP A 76 9.68 11.47 1.21
CA ASP A 76 8.69 11.97 2.17
C ASP A 76 7.97 10.80 2.85
N ILE A 77 7.75 9.70 2.12
CA ILE A 77 7.14 8.47 2.66
C ILE A 77 8.10 7.76 3.62
N LYS A 78 9.41 7.85 3.38
CA LYS A 78 10.43 7.33 4.31
C LYS A 78 10.41 8.04 5.67
N SER A 79 9.91 9.28 5.71
CA SER A 79 9.79 10.07 6.96
C SER A 79 8.55 9.72 7.80
N VAL A 80 7.73 8.74 7.37
CA VAL A 80 6.55 8.29 8.11
C VAL A 80 6.93 7.68 9.45
N LYS A 81 6.35 8.23 10.54
CA LYS A 81 6.49 7.65 11.88
C LYS A 81 5.96 6.22 11.90
N GLY A 82 6.84 5.28 12.23
CA GLY A 82 6.52 3.85 12.31
C GLY A 82 6.84 3.05 11.04
N LEU A 83 7.28 3.70 9.95
CA LEU A 83 7.77 2.99 8.76
C LEU A 83 9.27 2.74 8.92
N GLY A 84 9.65 1.48 9.16
CA GLY A 84 11.06 1.08 9.23
C GLY A 84 11.72 1.04 7.84
N ALA A 85 13.04 1.16 7.77
CA ALA A 85 13.79 1.12 6.52
C ALA A 85 13.52 -0.15 5.69
N LYS A 86 13.46 -1.32 6.35
CA LYS A 86 13.13 -2.61 5.71
C LYS A 86 11.70 -2.65 5.17
N SER A 87 10.74 -2.16 5.95
CA SER A 87 9.34 -2.09 5.52
C SER A 87 9.16 -1.13 4.36
N PHE A 88 9.87 0.01 4.38
CA PHE A 88 9.89 0.97 3.28
C PHE A 88 10.46 0.33 2.00
N GLU A 89 11.57 -0.40 2.09
CA GLU A 89 12.17 -1.11 0.96
C GLU A 89 11.20 -2.11 0.32
N GLN A 90 10.52 -2.93 1.13
CA GLN A 90 9.51 -3.86 0.62
C GLN A 90 8.31 -3.13 -0.03
N CYS A 91 7.93 -1.97 0.49
CA CYS A 91 6.84 -1.16 -0.06
C CYS A 91 7.24 -0.37 -1.31
N ALA A 92 8.51 0.02 -1.43
CA ALA A 92 8.96 1.01 -2.40
C ALA A 92 8.80 0.53 -3.85
N GLY A 93 8.75 -0.78 -4.10
CA GLY A 93 8.46 -1.35 -5.42
C GLY A 93 6.98 -1.27 -5.83
N PHE A 94 6.08 -1.03 -4.88
CA PHE A 94 4.64 -0.91 -5.10
C PHE A 94 4.13 0.53 -4.99
N LEU A 95 4.95 1.45 -4.47
CA LEU A 95 4.59 2.84 -4.24
C LEU A 95 4.96 3.69 -5.46
N THR A 96 3.95 4.19 -6.16
CA THR A 96 4.14 5.18 -7.24
C THR A 96 3.65 6.54 -6.77
N VAL A 97 4.50 7.57 -6.90
CA VAL A 97 4.13 8.94 -6.54
C VAL A 97 3.76 9.69 -7.82
N ASN A 98 2.47 9.71 -8.15
CA ASN A 98 1.96 10.52 -9.26
C ASN A 98 1.73 11.96 -8.79
N ILE A 99 2.62 12.84 -9.25
CA ILE A 99 2.41 14.28 -9.19
C ILE A 99 1.80 14.68 -10.53
N ASP A 100 0.48 14.64 -10.61
CA ASP A 100 -0.24 15.20 -11.75
C ASP A 100 -0.16 16.73 -11.60
N SER A 101 0.65 17.37 -12.44
CA SER A 101 0.90 18.80 -12.37
C SER A 101 -0.31 19.66 -12.76
N GLU A 102 -1.39 19.07 -13.28
CA GLU A 102 -2.45 19.84 -13.95
C GLU A 102 -3.86 19.73 -13.35
N ASN A 103 -4.24 18.71 -12.57
CA ASN A 103 -5.62 18.62 -12.08
C ASN A 103 -5.74 17.97 -10.69
N CYS A 104 -5.65 18.80 -9.66
CA CYS A 104 -6.47 18.67 -8.45
C CYS A 104 -6.16 19.87 -7.56
N SER A 105 -6.96 20.93 -7.58
CA SER A 105 -7.16 21.75 -6.37
C SER A 105 -7.86 20.82 -5.38
N ASN A 106 -7.35 20.57 -4.18
CA ASN A 106 -7.88 21.21 -2.98
C ASN A 106 -6.94 20.91 -1.81
N GLY A 107 -6.20 21.92 -1.34
CA GLY A 107 -5.40 21.81 -0.12
C GLY A 107 -4.16 22.72 -0.14
N PRO A 108 -3.80 23.37 0.99
CA PRO A 108 -2.63 24.24 1.06
C PRO A 108 -1.34 23.42 0.88
N VAL A 109 -0.74 23.52 -0.31
CA VAL A 109 0.61 22.98 -0.53
C VAL A 109 1.59 23.92 0.16
N LYS A 110 2.11 23.52 1.32
CA LYS A 110 3.28 24.20 1.90
C LYS A 110 4.41 24.07 0.87
N LYS A 111 4.79 25.19 0.24
CA LYS A 111 5.85 25.24 -0.77
C LYS A 111 7.16 24.79 -0.13
N LYS A 112 7.47 23.48 -0.21
CA LYS A 112 8.81 22.99 0.05
C LYS A 112 9.73 23.55 -1.04
N LYS A 113 10.96 23.91 -0.64
CA LYS A 113 12.11 24.11 -1.53
C LYS A 113 12.08 22.99 -2.58
N LYS A 114 12.10 23.34 -3.87
CA LYS A 114 12.04 22.43 -5.02
C LYS A 114 13.09 21.32 -4.84
N MET A 115 12.72 20.25 -4.14
CA MET A 115 13.54 19.05 -4.06
C MET A 115 13.43 18.40 -5.42
N SER A 116 14.57 17.99 -5.95
CA SER A 116 14.71 17.37 -7.26
C SER A 116 13.67 16.27 -7.42
N ILE A 117 12.65 16.51 -8.23
CA ILE A 117 11.62 15.50 -8.53
C ILE A 117 12.33 14.44 -9.35
N GLU A 118 12.54 13.27 -8.76
CA GLU A 118 13.13 12.13 -9.44
C GLU A 118 12.09 11.56 -10.42
N PRO A 119 12.37 11.54 -11.74
CA PRO A 119 11.39 11.07 -12.74
C PRO A 119 11.05 9.58 -12.56
N LEU A 120 11.95 8.81 -11.95
CA LEU A 120 11.79 7.38 -11.67
C LEU A 120 10.79 7.08 -10.54
N ASP A 121 10.46 8.04 -9.68
CA ASP A 121 9.46 7.87 -8.61
C ASP A 121 8.04 7.59 -9.16
N LYS A 122 7.80 7.91 -10.44
CA LYS A 122 6.56 7.63 -11.17
C LYS A 122 6.52 6.21 -11.77
N THR A 123 7.60 5.46 -11.65
CA THR A 123 7.73 4.13 -12.26
C THR A 123 7.69 3.04 -11.21
N ILE A 124 7.45 1.79 -11.62
CA ILE A 124 7.56 0.61 -10.75
C ILE A 124 9.01 0.27 -10.38
N VAL A 125 10.01 1.01 -10.88
CA VAL A 125 11.42 0.77 -10.60
C VAL A 125 11.67 1.01 -9.11
N HIS A 126 12.25 0.02 -8.43
CA HIS A 126 12.58 0.15 -7.02
C HIS A 126 13.77 1.10 -6.82
N PRO A 127 13.84 1.89 -5.71
CA PRO A 127 14.95 2.83 -5.47
C PRO A 127 16.35 2.20 -5.52
N SER A 128 16.49 0.92 -5.14
CA SER A 128 17.78 0.21 -5.25
C SER A 128 18.27 0.03 -6.70
N GLN A 129 17.37 0.13 -7.67
CA GLN A 129 17.64 -0.10 -9.09
C GLN A 129 17.81 1.21 -9.88
N TYR A 130 17.76 2.38 -9.24
CA TYR A 130 17.85 3.67 -9.94
C TYR A 130 19.16 3.82 -10.74
N ASN A 131 20.27 3.34 -10.21
CA ASN A 131 21.56 3.36 -10.92
C ASN A 131 21.54 2.48 -12.17
N SER A 132 20.83 1.35 -12.12
CA SER A 132 20.69 0.43 -13.25
C SER A 132 19.72 0.96 -14.30
N ALA A 133 18.65 1.64 -13.89
CA ALA A 133 17.66 2.22 -14.80
C ALA A 133 18.14 3.50 -15.51
N ARG A 134 19.23 4.11 -15.02
CA ARG A 134 19.87 5.30 -15.64
C ARG A 134 20.97 4.94 -16.64
N ARG A 135 21.33 3.66 -16.76
CA ARG A 135 22.23 3.16 -17.82
C ARG A 135 21.46 3.00 -19.12
#